data_AF-W7QE31-F1
#
_entry.id   AF-W7QE31-F1
#
_cell.length_a   1.000
_cell.length_b   1.000
_cell.length_c   1.000
_cell.angle_alpha   90.00
_cell.angle_beta   90.00
_cell.angle_gamma   90.00
#
_symmetry.space_group_name_H-M   'P 1'
#
loop_
_entity.id
_entity.type
_entity.pdbx_description
1 polymer ?
#
loop_
_entity_poly.entity_id
_entity_poly.type
_entity_poly.pdbx_seq_one_letter_code
_entity_poly.pdbx_strand_id
1 'polypeptide(L)'
;AGLRRPAAGRRARRLEKALATPKRPMVAIVGGSKVSTKLDVLNALSEKCDQLIVGGGIANTFIAAAGYNVGNSLHEADLVGQAKELMSRVEIPLPTDVVVATEFSESAEAVVKPVDQVGDDEMILDIGPDTAGRLAGLLKDAGTILWNGPVGVFEIDQFGHGTEALSRAIAESNGFSIAGGGDTLAAIDKYGIGERVSYISTGGGAFLEYVEGKTLPAVKALEDAAKR
;
A
#
# COMPACT_ATOMS: atom_id res chain seq x y z
N ALA A 1 16.06 35.43 19.90
CA ALA A 1 14.69 34.91 20.14
C ALA A 1 14.38 33.87 19.07
N GLY A 2 14.16 32.61 19.49
CA GLY A 2 14.11 31.45 18.59
C GLY A 2 12.90 31.48 17.65
N LEU A 3 13.16 31.67 16.35
CA LEU A 3 12.20 31.43 15.28
C LEU A 3 11.74 29.97 15.37
N ARG A 4 10.53 29.75 15.91
CA ARG A 4 9.81 28.48 15.82
C ARG A 4 9.66 28.15 14.33
N ARG A 5 10.52 27.27 13.80
CA ARG A 5 10.36 26.73 12.43
C ARG A 5 8.94 26.18 12.29
N PRO A 6 8.19 26.49 11.21
CA PRO A 6 6.80 26.09 11.06
C PRO A 6 6.65 24.57 11.09
N ALA A 7 5.55 24.07 11.65
CA ALA A 7 5.27 22.64 11.81
C ALA A 7 5.39 21.85 10.49
N ALA A 8 5.02 22.48 9.37
CA ALA A 8 5.18 21.93 8.02
C ALA A 8 6.65 21.61 7.68
N GLY A 9 7.59 22.48 8.05
CA GLY A 9 9.02 22.28 7.78
C GLY A 9 9.69 21.23 8.68
N ARG A 10 9.08 20.81 9.79
CA ARG A 10 9.56 19.64 10.59
C ARG A 10 9.00 18.33 10.04
N ARG A 11 7.74 18.37 9.57
CA ARG A 11 7.03 17.26 8.95
C ARG A 11 7.68 16.81 7.63
N ALA A 12 7.96 17.74 6.73
CA ALA A 12 8.64 17.45 5.47
C ALA A 12 10.03 16.80 5.66
N ARG A 13 10.84 17.32 6.59
CA ARG A 13 12.16 16.75 6.92
C ARG A 13 12.11 15.34 7.51
N ARG A 14 11.04 14.99 8.24
CA ARG A 14 10.85 13.63 8.76
C ARG A 14 10.54 12.64 7.63
N LEU A 15 9.68 13.04 6.69
CA LEU A 15 9.37 12.25 5.51
C LEU A 15 10.62 12.01 4.64
N GLU A 16 11.37 13.07 4.36
CA GLU A 16 12.61 13.01 3.58
C GLU A 16 13.63 12.05 4.21
N LYS A 17 13.87 12.18 5.52
CA LYS A 17 14.81 11.30 6.23
C LYS A 17 14.34 9.84 6.23
N ALA A 18 13.04 9.59 6.42
CA ALA A 18 12.48 8.24 6.46
C ALA A 18 12.56 7.55 5.09
N LEU A 19 12.46 8.29 3.99
CA LEU A 19 12.56 7.75 2.64
C LEU A 19 13.99 7.67 2.10
N ALA A 20 14.89 8.57 2.52
CA ALA A 20 16.29 8.56 2.09
C ALA A 20 17.12 7.47 2.80
N THR A 21 16.87 7.25 4.10
CA THR A 21 17.58 6.26 4.93
C THR A 21 16.59 5.56 5.86
N PRO A 22 15.72 4.68 5.33
CA PRO A 22 14.73 3.97 6.14
C PRO A 22 15.41 3.04 7.13
N LYS A 23 14.85 2.93 8.34
CA LYS A 23 15.22 1.85 9.26
C LYS A 23 14.69 0.54 8.69
N ARG A 24 15.58 -0.43 8.49
CA ARG A 24 15.28 -1.73 7.91
C ARG A 24 14.67 -2.69 8.95
N PRO A 25 13.79 -3.63 8.56
CA PRO A 25 13.24 -3.75 7.21
C PRO A 25 12.24 -2.62 6.91
N MET A 26 12.29 -2.11 5.68
CA MET A 26 11.33 -1.18 5.11
C MET A 26 10.28 -1.98 4.34
N VAL A 27 9.04 -1.91 4.79
CA VAL A 27 7.90 -2.52 4.11
C VAL A 27 7.06 -1.42 3.47
N ALA A 28 6.75 -1.57 2.18
CA ALA A 28 5.84 -0.68 1.48
C ALA A 28 4.54 -1.43 1.13
N ILE A 29 3.40 -0.77 1.29
CA ILE A 29 2.08 -1.26 0.89
C ILE A 29 1.56 -0.35 -0.20
N VAL A 30 1.28 -0.91 -1.38
CA VAL A 30 0.71 -0.21 -2.53
C VAL A 30 -0.56 -0.92 -2.98
N GLY A 31 -1.69 -0.41 -2.52
CA GLY A 31 -3.02 -0.90 -2.86
C GLY A 31 -3.72 -0.02 -3.88
N GLY A 32 -4.54 -0.60 -4.76
CA GLY A 32 -5.32 0.19 -5.72
C GLY A 32 -5.99 -0.68 -6.77
N SER A 33 -6.83 -0.05 -7.59
CA SER A 33 -7.60 -0.74 -8.63
C SER A 33 -6.79 -1.09 -9.88
N LYS A 34 -5.68 -0.39 -10.15
CA LYS A 34 -4.89 -0.52 -11.38
C LYS A 34 -3.39 -0.39 -11.11
N VAL A 35 -2.59 -1.26 -11.72
CA VAL A 35 -1.13 -1.18 -11.79
C VAL A 35 -0.71 0.02 -12.62
N SER A 36 -1.38 0.29 -13.74
CA SER A 36 -1.03 1.38 -14.68
C SER A 36 -0.94 2.75 -14.01
N THR A 37 -1.80 3.03 -13.03
CA THR A 37 -1.84 4.30 -12.32
C THR A 37 -0.81 4.42 -11.20
N LYS A 38 -0.16 3.31 -10.82
CA LYS A 38 0.83 3.25 -9.73
C LYS A 38 2.17 2.64 -10.16
N LEU A 39 2.40 2.42 -11.45
CA LEU A 39 3.60 1.75 -11.93
C LEU A 39 4.89 2.50 -11.57
N ASP A 40 4.89 3.84 -11.69
CA ASP A 40 6.02 4.68 -11.27
C ASP A 40 6.31 4.53 -9.76
N VAL A 41 5.25 4.51 -8.93
CA VAL A 41 5.35 4.32 -7.49
C VAL A 41 5.91 2.94 -7.15
N LEU A 42 5.40 1.88 -7.81
CA LEU A 42 5.86 0.51 -7.64
C LEU A 42 7.34 0.38 -8.02
N ASN A 43 7.75 0.93 -9.15
CA ASN A 43 9.14 0.95 -9.59
C ASN A 43 10.05 1.66 -8.59
N ALA A 44 9.69 2.88 -8.17
CA ALA A 44 10.49 3.66 -7.23
C ALA A 44 10.63 2.99 -5.86
N LEU A 45 9.57 2.30 -5.39
CA LEU A 45 9.59 1.58 -4.13
C LEU A 45 10.34 0.25 -4.23
N SER A 46 10.28 -0.45 -5.37
CA SER A 46 11.01 -1.71 -5.59
C SER A 46 12.53 -1.56 -5.41
N GLU A 47 13.07 -0.36 -5.61
CA GLU A 47 14.50 -0.05 -5.42
C GLU A 47 14.86 0.31 -3.98
N LYS A 48 13.85 0.61 -3.15
CA LYS A 48 14.04 1.19 -1.81
C LYS A 48 13.59 0.26 -0.70
N CYS A 49 12.47 -0.44 -0.83
CA CYS A 49 11.92 -1.30 0.21
C CYS A 49 12.57 -2.70 0.20
N ASP A 50 12.49 -3.40 1.33
CA ASP A 50 12.88 -4.82 1.39
C ASP A 50 11.72 -5.70 0.93
N GLN A 51 10.49 -5.29 1.24
CA GLN A 51 9.26 -5.99 0.88
C GLN A 51 8.21 -5.00 0.36
N LEU A 52 7.55 -5.38 -0.73
CA LEU A 52 6.50 -4.60 -1.37
C LEU A 52 5.19 -5.39 -1.38
N ILE A 53 4.30 -5.06 -0.45
CA ILE A 53 2.94 -5.58 -0.37
C ILE A 53 2.07 -4.87 -1.42
N VAL A 54 1.42 -5.64 -2.28
CA VAL A 54 0.45 -5.14 -3.26
C VAL A 54 -0.98 -5.48 -2.83
N GLY A 55 -1.95 -4.61 -3.13
CA GLY A 55 -3.35 -4.75 -2.71
C GLY A 55 -4.37 -4.42 -3.80
N GLY A 56 -5.59 -4.96 -3.69
CA GLY A 56 -6.68 -4.71 -4.65
C GLY A 56 -6.41 -5.22 -6.07
N GLY A 57 -6.88 -4.49 -7.09
CA GLY A 57 -6.66 -4.85 -8.50
C GLY A 57 -5.19 -4.86 -8.93
N ILE A 58 -4.32 -4.13 -8.22
CA ILE A 58 -2.86 -4.28 -8.36
C ILE A 58 -2.48 -5.71 -7.97
N ALA A 59 -2.84 -6.18 -6.77
CA ALA A 59 -2.54 -7.54 -6.32
C ALA A 59 -3.07 -8.61 -7.29
N ASN A 60 -4.29 -8.45 -7.80
CA ASN A 60 -4.89 -9.37 -8.77
C ASN A 60 -4.04 -9.52 -10.04
N THR A 61 -3.41 -8.44 -10.51
CA THR A 61 -2.49 -8.50 -11.65
C THR A 61 -1.22 -9.30 -11.32
N PHE A 62 -0.72 -9.20 -10.08
CA PHE A 62 0.41 -10.00 -9.61
C PHE A 62 0.05 -11.47 -9.36
N ILE A 63 -1.18 -11.76 -8.90
CA ILE A 63 -1.71 -13.13 -8.77
C ILE A 63 -1.79 -13.79 -10.16
N ALA A 64 -2.35 -13.10 -11.15
CA ALA A 64 -2.38 -13.56 -12.54
C ALA A 64 -0.96 -13.73 -13.10
N ALA A 65 -0.03 -12.83 -12.77
CA ALA A 65 1.37 -12.93 -13.18
C ALA A 65 2.10 -14.15 -12.59
N ALA A 66 1.71 -14.59 -11.40
CA ALA A 66 2.20 -15.82 -10.79
C ALA A 66 1.58 -17.10 -11.37
N GLY A 67 0.62 -16.98 -12.29
CA GLY A 67 -0.01 -18.10 -12.99
C GLY A 67 -1.28 -18.64 -12.34
N TYR A 68 -1.84 -17.93 -11.36
CA TYR A 68 -3.11 -18.31 -10.74
C TYR A 68 -4.30 -17.74 -11.51
N ASN A 69 -5.42 -18.46 -11.47
CA ASN A 69 -6.69 -17.95 -11.97
C ASN A 69 -7.16 -16.79 -11.10
N VAL A 70 -7.69 -15.75 -11.73
CA VAL A 70 -8.32 -14.61 -11.03
C VAL A 70 -9.79 -14.43 -11.41
N GLY A 71 -10.37 -15.32 -12.23
CA GLY A 71 -11.77 -15.25 -12.63
C GLY A 71 -12.16 -13.88 -13.21
N ASN A 72 -13.25 -13.32 -12.68
CA ASN A 72 -13.77 -12.00 -13.01
C ASN A 72 -13.10 -10.85 -12.24
N SER A 73 -12.03 -11.10 -11.50
CA SER A 73 -11.35 -10.06 -10.72
C SER A 73 -10.81 -8.93 -11.60
N LEU A 74 -10.92 -7.71 -11.09
CA LEU A 74 -10.30 -6.54 -11.71
C LEU A 74 -8.77 -6.73 -11.74
N HIS A 75 -8.19 -6.81 -12.94
CA HIS A 75 -6.74 -6.85 -13.17
C HIS A 75 -6.39 -6.29 -14.56
N GLU A 76 -5.11 -6.03 -14.81
CA GLU A 76 -4.62 -5.51 -16.09
C GLU A 76 -3.74 -6.55 -16.80
N ALA A 77 -4.34 -7.36 -17.66
CA ALA A 77 -3.66 -8.45 -18.38
C ALA A 77 -2.43 -7.97 -19.18
N ASP A 78 -2.51 -6.79 -19.79
CA ASP A 78 -1.40 -6.17 -20.54
C ASP A 78 -0.19 -5.81 -19.66
N LEU A 79 -0.37 -5.75 -18.33
CA LEU A 79 0.68 -5.41 -17.36
C LEU A 79 1.23 -6.62 -16.59
N VAL A 80 0.82 -7.84 -16.94
CA VAL A 80 1.34 -9.07 -16.35
C VAL A 80 2.87 -9.18 -16.54
N GLY A 81 3.41 -8.75 -17.69
CA GLY A 81 4.85 -8.76 -17.93
C GLY A 81 5.62 -7.88 -16.95
N GLN A 82 5.11 -6.68 -16.69
CA GLN A 82 5.69 -5.69 -15.78
C GLN A 82 5.57 -6.16 -14.32
N ALA A 83 4.46 -6.81 -13.95
CA ALA A 83 4.31 -7.42 -12.64
C ALA A 83 5.37 -8.51 -12.41
N LYS A 84 5.62 -9.38 -13.40
CA LYS A 84 6.70 -10.39 -13.32
C LYS A 84 8.08 -9.76 -13.17
N GLU A 85 8.36 -8.68 -13.89
CA GLU A 85 9.63 -7.95 -13.76
C GLU A 85 9.81 -7.42 -12.34
N LEU A 86 8.79 -6.78 -11.77
CA LEU A 86 8.83 -6.28 -10.39
C LEU A 86 9.04 -7.40 -9.36
N MET A 87 8.36 -8.53 -9.51
CA MET A 87 8.54 -9.70 -8.64
C MET A 87 9.96 -10.28 -8.68
N SER A 88 10.71 -10.05 -9.75
CA SER A 88 12.11 -10.49 -9.85
C SER A 88 13.10 -9.55 -9.16
N ARG A 89 12.68 -8.30 -8.88
CA ARG A 89 13.54 -7.22 -8.36
C ARG A 89 13.41 -7.02 -6.85
N VAL A 90 12.21 -7.23 -6.31
CA VAL A 90 11.90 -7.01 -4.89
C VAL A 90 11.00 -8.13 -4.37
N GLU A 91 11.08 -8.42 -3.07
CA GLU A 91 10.20 -9.41 -2.46
C GLU A 91 8.75 -8.89 -2.42
N ILE A 92 7.87 -9.56 -3.18
CA ILE A 92 6.44 -9.26 -3.22
C ILE A 92 5.69 -10.47 -2.62
N PRO A 93 5.22 -10.38 -1.36
CA PRO A 93 4.48 -11.47 -0.74
C PRO A 93 3.08 -11.59 -1.36
N LEU A 94 2.92 -12.54 -2.28
CA LEU A 94 1.63 -12.83 -2.89
C LEU A 94 0.63 -13.45 -1.89
N PRO A 95 -0.68 -13.21 -2.04
CA PRO A 95 -1.70 -13.88 -1.24
C PRO A 95 -1.66 -15.40 -1.40
N THR A 96 -1.82 -16.11 -0.28
CA THR A 96 -1.99 -17.57 -0.22
C THR A 96 -3.48 -17.95 -0.24
N ASP A 97 -4.31 -17.05 0.26
CA ASP A 97 -5.76 -17.13 0.37
C ASP A 97 -6.37 -15.74 0.11
N VAL A 98 -7.60 -15.75 -0.35
CA VAL A 98 -8.35 -14.57 -0.81
C VAL A 98 -9.80 -14.68 -0.36
N VAL A 99 -10.49 -13.53 -0.31
CA VAL A 99 -11.93 -13.46 -0.15
C VAL A 99 -12.55 -13.13 -1.50
N VAL A 100 -13.44 -14.00 -1.96
CA VAL A 100 -14.11 -13.88 -3.26
C VAL A 100 -15.61 -13.71 -3.12
N ALA A 101 -16.22 -13.17 -4.16
CA ALA A 101 -17.67 -13.15 -4.36
C ALA A 101 -18.02 -13.25 -5.86
N THR A 102 -19.27 -13.60 -6.17
CA THR A 102 -19.78 -13.65 -7.56
C THR A 102 -20.44 -12.34 -8.01
N GLU A 103 -20.57 -11.36 -7.11
CA GLU A 103 -21.09 -10.03 -7.42
C GLU A 103 -20.41 -8.96 -6.54
N PHE A 104 -20.40 -7.71 -7.03
CA PHE A 104 -19.89 -6.57 -6.29
C PHE A 104 -21.05 -5.85 -5.58
N SER A 105 -21.40 -6.28 -4.37
CA SER A 105 -22.50 -5.72 -3.59
C SER A 105 -22.28 -5.89 -2.08
N GLU A 106 -22.97 -5.10 -1.25
CA GLU A 106 -23.00 -5.29 0.20
C GLU A 106 -23.75 -6.57 0.62
N SER A 107 -24.60 -7.13 -0.26
CA SER A 107 -25.31 -8.40 -0.02
C SER A 107 -24.55 -9.63 -0.51
N ALA A 108 -23.40 -9.44 -1.16
CA ALA A 108 -22.62 -10.51 -1.74
C ALA A 108 -22.10 -11.46 -0.64
N GLU A 109 -22.22 -12.77 -0.88
CA GLU A 109 -21.64 -13.76 0.01
C GLU A 109 -20.11 -13.77 -0.14
N ALA A 110 -19.40 -13.46 0.94
CA ALA A 110 -17.94 -13.51 1.00
C ALA A 110 -17.48 -14.93 1.31
N VAL A 111 -16.67 -15.50 0.42
CA VAL A 111 -16.13 -16.86 0.58
C VAL A 111 -14.60 -16.78 0.64
N VAL A 112 -14.01 -17.36 1.68
CA VAL A 112 -12.55 -17.51 1.78
C VAL A 112 -12.12 -18.71 0.96
N LYS A 113 -11.10 -18.54 0.11
CA LYS A 113 -10.52 -19.63 -0.69
C LYS A 113 -9.00 -19.53 -0.76
N PRO A 114 -8.30 -20.66 -0.91
CA PRO A 114 -6.94 -20.68 -1.42
C PRO A 114 -6.85 -19.96 -2.77
N VAL A 115 -5.76 -19.24 -3.01
CA VAL A 115 -5.57 -18.45 -4.24
C VAL A 115 -5.56 -19.31 -5.51
N ASP A 116 -5.21 -20.59 -5.39
CA ASP A 116 -5.19 -21.57 -6.49
C ASP A 116 -6.56 -22.21 -6.76
N GLN A 117 -7.61 -21.81 -6.04
CA GLN A 117 -8.98 -22.35 -6.14
C GLN A 117 -10.04 -21.30 -6.49
N VAL A 118 -9.62 -20.13 -6.99
CA VAL A 118 -10.52 -19.09 -7.48
C VAL A 118 -11.23 -19.59 -8.75
N GLY A 119 -12.57 -19.54 -8.73
CA GLY A 119 -13.45 -19.94 -9.83
C GLY A 119 -13.51 -18.88 -10.94
N ASP A 120 -13.94 -19.30 -12.13
CA ASP A 120 -13.98 -18.44 -13.31
C ASP A 120 -15.01 -17.30 -13.20
N ASP A 121 -16.09 -17.52 -12.45
CA ASP A 121 -17.15 -16.55 -12.21
C ASP A 121 -16.92 -15.65 -10.98
N GLU A 122 -15.83 -15.88 -10.24
CA GLU A 122 -15.54 -15.22 -8.96
C GLU A 122 -14.65 -13.99 -9.12
N MET A 123 -14.81 -13.05 -8.19
CA MET A 123 -14.03 -11.82 -8.08
C MET A 123 -13.33 -11.78 -6.73
N ILE A 124 -12.02 -11.57 -6.71
CA ILE A 124 -11.22 -11.32 -5.50
C ILE A 124 -11.47 -9.89 -5.04
N LEU A 125 -12.00 -9.74 -3.83
CA LEU A 125 -12.38 -8.46 -3.24
C LEU A 125 -11.62 -8.13 -1.94
N ASP A 126 -10.96 -9.10 -1.32
CA ASP A 126 -10.04 -8.89 -0.20
C ASP A 126 -9.00 -10.02 -0.13
N ILE A 127 -7.96 -9.83 0.68
CA ILE A 127 -7.03 -10.91 1.04
C ILE A 127 -7.66 -11.80 2.13
N GLY A 128 -7.33 -13.09 2.10
CA GLY A 128 -7.81 -14.03 3.11
C GLY A 128 -7.11 -13.86 4.47
N PRO A 129 -7.65 -14.49 5.53
CA PRO A 129 -7.14 -14.39 6.90
C PRO A 129 -5.69 -14.87 7.07
N ASP A 130 -5.24 -15.90 6.35
CA ASP A 130 -3.87 -16.42 6.47
C ASP A 130 -2.87 -15.42 5.88
N THR A 131 -3.21 -14.85 4.72
CA THR A 131 -2.45 -13.77 4.08
C THR A 131 -2.41 -12.55 4.99
N ALA A 132 -3.56 -12.10 5.50
CA ALA A 132 -3.64 -10.95 6.38
C ALA A 132 -2.78 -11.13 7.66
N GLY A 133 -2.83 -12.32 8.27
CA GLY A 133 -2.01 -12.66 9.43
C GLY A 133 -0.51 -12.63 9.14
N ARG A 134 -0.09 -13.21 8.01
CA ARG A 134 1.32 -13.19 7.58
C ARG A 134 1.82 -11.77 7.30
N LEU A 135 1.05 -10.99 6.54
CA LEU A 135 1.40 -9.60 6.22
C LEU A 135 1.42 -8.72 7.48
N ALA A 136 0.49 -8.94 8.41
CA ALA A 136 0.50 -8.26 9.71
C ALA A 136 1.78 -8.54 10.51
N GLY A 137 2.29 -9.78 10.46
CA GLY A 137 3.59 -10.13 11.07
C GLY A 137 4.74 -9.30 10.48
N LEU A 138 4.84 -9.23 9.15
CA LEU A 138 5.87 -8.43 8.47
C LEU A 138 5.82 -6.95 8.88
N LEU A 139 4.62 -6.39 9.02
CA LEU A 139 4.44 -4.99 9.41
C LEU A 139 4.82 -4.72 10.87
N LYS A 140 4.60 -5.68 11.77
CA LYS A 140 5.01 -5.55 13.18
C LYS A 140 6.53 -5.55 13.34
N ASP A 141 7.23 -6.29 12.50
CA ASP A 141 8.69 -6.38 12.50
C ASP A 141 9.37 -5.25 11.70
N ALA A 142 8.61 -4.49 10.91
CA ALA A 142 9.12 -3.40 10.09
C ALA A 142 9.74 -2.27 10.92
N GLY A 143 10.94 -1.83 10.51
CA GLY A 143 11.57 -0.62 11.02
C GLY A 143 10.96 0.66 10.42
N THR A 144 10.48 0.56 9.18
CA THR A 144 9.80 1.65 8.45
C THR A 144 8.65 1.07 7.63
N ILE A 145 7.49 1.73 7.67
CA ILE A 145 6.32 1.34 6.90
C ILE A 145 5.89 2.52 6.03
N LEU A 146 5.71 2.28 4.73
CA LEU A 146 5.01 3.20 3.84
C LEU A 146 3.69 2.58 3.39
N TRP A 147 2.58 3.27 3.59
CA TRP A 147 1.25 2.76 3.27
C TRP A 147 0.52 3.69 2.29
N ASN A 148 0.17 3.13 1.13
CA ASN A 148 -0.56 3.80 0.07
C ASN A 148 -1.62 2.88 -0.59
N GLY A 149 -2.80 2.81 0.04
CA GLY A 149 -3.98 2.14 -0.48
C GLY A 149 -4.36 0.88 0.30
N PRO A 150 -5.66 0.50 0.29
CA PRO A 150 -6.17 -0.69 0.97
C PRO A 150 -5.79 -1.98 0.22
N VAL A 151 -5.95 -3.13 0.87
CA VAL A 151 -5.72 -4.45 0.25
C VAL A 151 -6.98 -5.12 -0.25
N GLY A 152 -8.15 -4.63 0.18
CA GLY A 152 -9.47 -5.07 -0.26
C GLY A 152 -10.46 -3.91 -0.37
N VAL A 153 -11.70 -4.23 -0.75
CA VAL A 153 -12.83 -3.30 -0.91
C VAL A 153 -13.42 -2.97 0.46
N PHE A 154 -12.62 -2.28 1.26
CA PHE A 154 -12.88 -2.06 2.68
C PHE A 154 -14.12 -1.22 2.98
N GLU A 155 -14.69 -0.56 1.97
CA GLU A 155 -15.98 0.13 2.05
C GLU A 155 -17.12 -0.84 2.39
N ILE A 156 -17.02 -2.10 1.94
CA ILE A 156 -17.97 -3.17 2.22
C ILE A 156 -17.38 -4.05 3.32
N ASP A 157 -18.09 -4.21 4.44
CA ASP A 157 -17.52 -4.79 5.66
C ASP A 157 -16.98 -6.22 5.47
N GLN A 158 -17.68 -7.08 4.71
CA GLN A 158 -17.21 -8.44 4.44
C GLN A 158 -15.94 -8.52 3.58
N PHE A 159 -15.53 -7.42 2.94
CA PHE A 159 -14.32 -7.31 2.12
C PHE A 159 -13.30 -6.32 2.71
N GLY A 160 -13.44 -5.97 4.00
CA GLY A 160 -12.57 -5.04 4.70
C GLY A 160 -11.63 -5.66 5.73
N HIS A 161 -11.75 -6.95 6.03
CA HIS A 161 -11.00 -7.59 7.11
C HIS A 161 -9.48 -7.60 6.87
N GLY A 162 -9.02 -7.77 5.64
CA GLY A 162 -7.62 -7.66 5.28
C GLY A 162 -7.09 -6.24 5.53
N THR A 163 -7.82 -5.22 5.07
CA THR A 163 -7.43 -3.82 5.29
C THR A 163 -7.45 -3.46 6.78
N GLU A 164 -8.43 -3.95 7.54
CA GLU A 164 -8.51 -3.79 8.98
C GLU A 164 -7.30 -4.41 9.68
N ALA A 165 -6.96 -5.67 9.35
CA ALA A 165 -5.84 -6.40 9.95
C ALA A 165 -4.51 -5.68 9.74
N LEU A 166 -4.27 -5.20 8.52
CA LEU A 166 -3.07 -4.42 8.18
C LEU A 166 -3.07 -3.07 8.90
N SER A 167 -4.21 -2.39 8.99
CA SER A 167 -4.35 -1.13 9.74
C SER A 167 -3.95 -1.32 11.21
N ARG A 168 -4.49 -2.36 11.86
CA ARG A 168 -4.17 -2.70 13.25
C ARG A 168 -2.68 -3.06 13.42
N ALA A 169 -2.12 -3.83 12.48
CA ALA A 169 -0.70 -4.18 12.51
C ALA A 169 0.22 -2.95 12.40
N ILE A 170 -0.10 -2.01 11.51
CA ILE A 170 0.63 -0.74 11.39
C ILE A 170 0.53 0.06 12.69
N ALA A 171 -0.65 0.09 13.32
CA ALA A 171 -0.87 0.80 14.56
C ALA A 171 -0.14 0.16 15.76
N GLU A 172 0.10 -1.15 15.73
CA GLU A 172 0.82 -1.91 16.78
C GLU A 172 2.35 -1.96 16.54
N SER A 173 2.80 -1.65 15.33
CA SER A 173 4.23 -1.64 14.99
C SER A 173 4.98 -0.53 15.74
N ASN A 174 6.21 -0.85 16.15
CA ASN A 174 7.15 0.15 16.70
C ASN A 174 7.93 0.88 15.58
N GLY A 175 7.71 0.50 14.32
CA GLY A 175 8.32 1.12 13.15
C GLY A 175 7.79 2.51 12.86
N PHE A 176 8.56 3.29 12.10
CA PHE A 176 8.10 4.60 11.64
C PHE A 176 7.11 4.43 10.47
N SER A 177 5.85 4.79 10.68
CA SER A 177 4.77 4.63 9.69
C SER A 177 4.41 5.92 8.96
N ILE A 178 4.40 5.85 7.63
CA ILE A 178 4.02 6.94 6.72
C ILE A 178 2.78 6.48 5.96
N ALA A 179 1.70 7.23 6.03
CA ALA A 179 0.49 6.96 5.26
C ALA A 179 0.14 8.12 4.33
N GLY A 180 -0.36 7.81 3.14
CA GLY A 180 -0.85 8.81 2.20
C GLY A 180 -1.76 8.23 1.12
N GLY A 181 -2.58 9.08 0.51
CA GLY A 181 -3.62 8.71 -0.46
C GLY A 181 -5.02 8.70 0.16
N GLY A 182 -6.03 9.10 -0.63
CA GLY A 182 -7.41 9.27 -0.15
C GLY A 182 -7.97 8.01 0.53
N ASP A 183 -7.88 6.88 -0.16
CA ASP A 183 -8.40 5.59 0.35
C ASP A 183 -7.66 5.14 1.62
N THR A 184 -6.35 5.38 1.71
CA THR A 184 -5.57 5.13 2.92
C THR A 184 -6.06 5.95 4.11
N LEU A 185 -6.36 7.24 3.87
CA LEU A 185 -6.86 8.13 4.91
C LEU A 185 -8.28 7.73 5.35
N ALA A 186 -9.11 7.28 4.42
CA ALA A 186 -10.44 6.75 4.72
C ALA A 186 -10.36 5.44 5.54
N ALA A 187 -9.43 4.55 5.22
CA ALA A 187 -9.19 3.35 6.03
C ALA A 187 -8.68 3.69 7.43
N ILE A 188 -7.74 4.65 7.55
CA ILE A 188 -7.24 5.13 8.85
C ILE A 188 -8.37 5.67 9.73
N ASP A 189 -9.30 6.42 9.14
CA ASP A 189 -10.46 6.97 9.82
C ASP A 189 -11.44 5.85 10.23
N LYS A 190 -11.82 4.99 9.27
CA LYS A 190 -12.75 3.86 9.52
C LYS A 190 -12.28 2.96 10.66
N TYR A 191 -10.98 2.67 10.74
CA TYR A 191 -10.42 1.77 11.75
C TYR A 191 -9.83 2.49 12.98
N GLY A 192 -9.94 3.82 13.06
CA GLY A 192 -9.60 4.59 14.26
C GLY A 192 -8.13 4.57 14.66
N ILE A 193 -7.20 4.46 13.71
CA ILE A 193 -5.76 4.31 13.99
C ILE A 193 -4.95 5.61 13.81
N GLY A 194 -5.61 6.74 13.55
CA GLY A 194 -4.94 8.00 13.17
C GLY A 194 -3.86 8.47 14.13
N GLU A 195 -4.07 8.36 15.44
CA GLU A 195 -3.08 8.75 16.46
C GLU A 195 -1.86 7.83 16.54
N ARG A 196 -1.97 6.61 15.97
CA ARG A 196 -0.96 5.56 16.00
C ARG A 196 -0.08 5.58 14.75
N VAL A 197 -0.43 6.36 13.72
CA VAL A 197 0.37 6.53 12.51
C VAL A 197 1.37 7.68 12.71
N SER A 198 2.66 7.41 12.47
CA SER A 198 3.73 8.39 12.78
C SER A 198 3.66 9.64 11.90
N TYR A 199 3.22 9.50 10.65
CA TYR A 199 3.03 10.60 9.73
C TYR A 199 1.90 10.31 8.72
N ILE A 200 0.87 11.16 8.71
CA ILE A 200 -0.21 11.13 7.72
C ILE A 200 0.00 12.30 6.75
N SER A 201 0.15 11.97 5.47
CA SER A 201 0.26 12.93 4.39
C SER A 201 -1.11 13.26 3.82
N THR A 202 -1.50 14.53 3.90
CA THR A 202 -2.68 15.08 3.21
C THR A 202 -2.34 15.63 1.82
N GLY A 203 -1.12 15.40 1.33
CA GLY A 203 -0.59 15.97 0.09
C GLY A 203 -1.09 15.32 -1.21
N GLY A 204 -1.94 14.29 -1.11
CA GLY A 204 -2.51 13.60 -2.29
C GLY A 204 -1.45 13.19 -3.31
N GLY A 205 -1.59 13.65 -4.55
CA GLY A 205 -0.64 13.39 -5.64
C GLY A 205 0.79 13.88 -5.38
N ALA A 206 0.97 15.00 -4.67
CA ALA A 206 2.32 15.51 -4.35
C ALA A 206 3.10 14.56 -3.42
N PHE A 207 2.40 13.77 -2.59
CA PHE A 207 3.05 12.72 -1.81
C PHE A 207 3.56 11.58 -2.69
N LEU A 208 2.77 11.18 -3.69
CA LEU A 208 3.15 10.12 -4.63
C LEU A 208 4.30 10.55 -5.53
N GLU A 209 4.23 11.76 -6.10
CA GLU A 209 5.34 12.33 -6.89
C GLU A 209 6.65 12.33 -6.09
N TYR A 210 6.58 12.65 -4.80
CA TYR A 210 7.76 12.61 -3.94
C TYR A 210 8.28 11.17 -3.72
N VAL A 211 7.39 10.20 -3.51
CA VAL A 211 7.76 8.78 -3.37
C VAL A 211 8.39 8.23 -4.66
N GLU A 212 7.86 8.64 -5.81
CA GLU A 212 8.40 8.39 -7.16
C GLU A 212 9.80 9.01 -7.37
N GLY A 213 10.27 9.86 -6.45
CA GLY A 213 11.56 10.54 -6.55
C GLY A 213 11.53 11.79 -7.42
N LYS A 214 10.34 12.29 -7.80
CA LYS A 214 10.21 13.54 -8.54
C LYS A 214 10.54 14.72 -7.62
N THR A 215 11.23 15.71 -8.18
CA THR A 215 11.51 16.95 -7.47
C THR A 215 10.25 17.79 -7.41
N LEU A 216 9.70 18.02 -6.21
CA LEU A 216 8.54 18.87 -6.04
C LEU A 216 8.90 20.35 -6.29
N PRO A 217 8.20 21.07 -7.19
CA PRO A 217 8.52 22.46 -7.52
C PRO A 217 8.57 23.40 -6.31
N ALA A 218 7.65 23.22 -5.35
CA ALA A 218 7.60 24.01 -4.13
C ALA A 218 8.79 23.74 -3.18
N VAL A 219 9.28 22.50 -3.12
CA VAL A 219 10.47 22.15 -2.32
C VAL A 219 11.71 22.74 -2.96
N LYS A 220 11.86 22.58 -4.28
CA LYS A 220 12.96 23.18 -5.04
C LYS A 220 13.03 24.70 -4.87
N ALA A 221 11.89 25.39 -4.98
CA ALA A 221 11.85 26.85 -4.79
C ALA A 221 12.31 27.28 -3.38
N LEU A 222 11.98 26.51 -2.33
CA LEU A 222 12.43 26.77 -0.97
C LEU A 222 13.93 26.46 -0.78
N GLU A 223 14.44 25.40 -1.38
CA GLU A 223 15.86 25.06 -1.36
C GLU A 223 16.70 26.11 -2.09
N ASP A 224 16.26 26.57 -3.25
CA ASP A 224 16.93 27.60 -4.03
C ASP A 224 16.93 28.95 -3.29
N ALA A 225 15.85 29.26 -2.56
CA ALA A 225 15.79 30.43 -1.70
C ALA A 225 16.69 30.32 -0.46
N ALA A 226 16.93 29.12 0.07
CA ALA A 226 17.78 28.89 1.23
C ALA A 226 19.30 28.87 0.91
N LYS A 227 19.66 28.73 -0.36
CA LYS A 227 21.04 28.80 -0.87
C LYS A 227 21.50 30.23 -1.20
N ARG A 228 20.59 31.20 -1.16
CA ARG A 228 20.86 32.63 -1.31
C ARG A 228 21.02 33.28 0.06
#